data_AF-A0A3A8JUA8-F1
#
_entry.id   AF-A0A3A8JUA8-F1
#
_cell.length_a   1.000
_cell.length_b   1.000
_cell.length_c   1.000
_cell.angle_alpha   90.00
_cell.angle_beta   90.00
_cell.angle_gamma   90.00
#
_symmetry.space_group_name_H-M   'P 1'
#
loop_
_entity.id
_entity.type
_entity.pdbx_description
1 polymer ?
#
loop_
_entity_poly.entity_id
_entity_poly.type
_entity_poly.pdbx_seq_one_letter_code
_entity_poly.pdbx_strand_id
1 'polypeptide(L)'
;MSPPDAPMLELFHRIADPPSATARLFVTDHALEDRVRFRNVAFAEAEADWLARGGHTTPALWDGTRLYQGAEAVVARLLAVVNLGRDDS
;
A
#
# COMPACT_ATOMS: atom_id res chain seq x y z
N MET A 1 -26.16 4.95 -0.32
CA MET A 1 -25.42 3.68 -0.51
C MET A 1 -23.97 4.07 -0.62
N SER A 2 -23.13 3.72 0.36
CA SER A 2 -21.68 3.80 0.16
C SER A 2 -21.32 2.89 -1.01
N PRO A 3 -20.36 3.26 -1.88
CA PRO A 3 -19.87 2.33 -2.89
C PRO A 3 -19.40 1.05 -2.18
N PRO A 4 -19.52 -0.13 -2.82
CA PRO A 4 -18.96 -1.36 -2.27
C PRO A 4 -17.50 -1.10 -1.92
N ASP A 5 -17.07 -1.51 -0.72
CA ASP A 5 -15.71 -1.32 -0.21
C ASP A 5 -14.70 -1.57 -1.34
N ALA A 6 -14.12 -0.50 -1.88
CA ALA A 6 -13.04 -0.64 -2.85
C ALA A 6 -11.99 -1.56 -2.20
N PRO A 7 -11.41 -2.52 -2.93
CA PRO A 7 -10.54 -3.52 -2.33
C PRO A 7 -9.45 -2.80 -1.52
N MET A 8 -9.48 -2.99 -0.20
CA MET A 8 -8.60 -2.29 0.72
C MET A 8 -7.15 -2.66 0.39
N LEU A 9 -6.36 -1.66 0.02
CA LEU A 9 -4.96 -1.83 -0.32
C LEU A 9 -4.19 -2.18 0.96
N GLU A 10 -3.17 -3.02 0.86
CA GLU A 10 -2.31 -3.34 1.99
C GLU A 10 -0.88 -2.90 1.70
N LEU A 11 -0.34 -1.98 2.50
CA LEU A 11 1.03 -1.50 2.39
C LEU A 11 1.92 -2.22 3.41
N PHE A 12 2.71 -3.17 2.93
CA PHE A 12 3.78 -3.81 3.67
C PHE A 12 4.98 -2.89 3.79
N HIS A 13 5.41 -2.60 5.01
CA HIS A 13 6.44 -1.60 5.26
C HIS A 13 7.30 -1.94 6.49
N ARG A 14 8.44 -1.27 6.64
CA ARG A 14 9.24 -1.26 7.88
C ARG A 14 9.35 0.16 8.43
N ILE A 15 9.41 0.31 9.75
CA ILE A 15 9.50 1.65 10.39
C ILE A 15 10.85 2.31 10.10
N ALA A 16 11.95 1.56 10.22
CA ALA A 16 13.31 2.06 10.04
C ALA A 16 13.78 2.10 8.57
N ASP A 17 12.88 1.89 7.61
CA ASP A 17 13.19 1.81 6.19
C ASP A 17 12.80 3.13 5.48
N PRO A 18 13.76 3.94 4.99
CA PRO A 18 13.45 5.22 4.36
C PRO A 18 12.52 5.12 3.13
N PRO A 19 12.70 4.17 2.19
CA PRO A 19 11.71 3.88 1.15
C PRO A 19 10.28 3.66 1.68
N SER A 20 10.15 2.94 2.80
CA SER A 20 8.85 2.75 3.48
C SER A 20 8.31 4.04 4.10
N ALA A 21 9.16 4.97 4.54
CA ALA A 21 8.73 6.29 4.98
C ALA A 21 8.12 7.08 3.81
N THR A 22 8.75 7.06 2.63
CA THR A 22 8.22 7.71 1.42
C THR A 22 6.81 7.25 1.08
N ALA A 23 6.56 5.93 1.10
CA ALA A 23 5.23 5.39 0.81
C ALA A 23 4.17 5.80 1.86
N ARG A 24 4.53 5.80 3.15
CA ARG A 24 3.61 6.22 4.24
C ARG A 24 3.26 7.70 4.17
N LEU A 25 4.25 8.54 3.86
CA LEU A 25 4.04 9.97 3.65
C LEU A 25 3.09 10.20 2.48
N PHE A 26 3.30 9.53 1.34
CA PHE A 26 2.39 9.65 0.20
C PHE A 26 0.94 9.29 0.56
N VAL A 27 0.71 8.21 1.32
CA VAL A 27 -0.64 7.83 1.77
C VAL A 27 -1.28 8.95 2.60
N THR A 28 -0.51 9.56 3.50
CA THR A 28 -0.98 10.65 4.37
C THR A 28 -1.24 11.94 3.58
N ASP A 29 -0.27 12.34 2.74
CA ASP A 29 -0.33 13.57 1.94
C ASP A 29 -1.50 13.57 0.94
N HIS A 30 -1.99 12.39 0.57
CA HIS A 30 -3.11 12.19 -0.36
C HIS A 30 -4.41 11.71 0.31
N ALA A 31 -4.49 11.71 1.64
CA ALA A 31 -5.68 11.30 2.40
C ALA A 31 -6.20 9.88 2.05
N LEU A 32 -5.28 8.92 1.90
CA LEU A 32 -5.58 7.54 1.51
C LEU A 32 -5.70 6.57 2.69
N GLU A 33 -5.73 7.05 3.94
CA GLU A 33 -5.71 6.22 5.16
C GLU A 33 -6.91 5.28 5.25
N ASP A 34 -8.08 5.71 4.78
CA ASP A 34 -9.29 4.87 4.75
C ASP A 34 -9.25 3.79 3.66
N ARG A 35 -8.27 3.86 2.75
CA ARG A 35 -8.11 2.93 1.61
C ARG A 35 -6.88 2.04 1.73
N VAL A 36 -5.93 2.40 2.57
CA VAL A 36 -4.63 1.71 2.72
C VAL A 36 -4.45 1.23 4.15
N ARG A 37 -4.46 -0.09 4.33
CA ARG A 37 -4.08 -0.74 5.57
C ARG A 37 -2.56 -0.85 5.66
N PHE A 38 -1.95 -0.24 6.68
CA PHE A 38 -0.54 -0.43 6.98
C PHE A 38 -0.27 -1.80 7.62
N ARG A 39 0.69 -2.53 7.07
CA ARG A 39 1.14 -3.85 7.51
C ARG A 39 2.65 -3.78 7.80
N ASN A 40 3.04 -3.54 9.06
CA ASN A 40 4.45 -3.50 9.41
C ASN A 40 5.04 -4.92 9.43
N VAL A 41 5.97 -5.23 8.53
CA VAL A 41 6.59 -6.58 8.41
C VAL A 41 7.54 -6.93 9.55
N ALA A 42 7.71 -6.06 10.55
CA ALA A 42 8.32 -6.44 11.82
C ALA A 42 7.41 -7.35 12.68
N PHE A 43 6.10 -7.40 12.37
CA PHE A 43 5.17 -8.35 12.97
C PHE A 43 5.07 -9.62 12.13
N ALA A 44 5.10 -10.78 12.79
CA ALA A 44 5.18 -12.08 12.14
C ALA A 44 4.01 -12.34 11.17
N GLU A 45 2.79 -11.91 11.50
CA GLU A 45 1.63 -12.09 10.63
C GLU A 45 1.74 -11.27 9.34
N ALA A 46 2.25 -10.03 9.44
CA ALA A 46 2.46 -9.19 8.27
C ALA A 46 3.63 -9.68 7.41
N GLU A 47 4.69 -10.19 8.03
CA GLU A 47 5.80 -10.82 7.33
C GLU A 47 5.37 -12.09 6.59
N ALA A 48 4.64 -12.97 7.25
CA ALA A 48 4.14 -14.21 6.65
C ALA A 48 3.22 -13.93 5.44
N ASP A 49 2.28 -13.01 5.59
CA ASP A 49 1.39 -12.60 4.49
C ASP A 49 2.16 -11.98 3.32
N TRP A 50 3.17 -11.15 3.62
CA TRP A 50 4.04 -10.55 2.60
C TRP A 50 4.84 -11.59 1.84
N LEU A 51 5.49 -12.52 2.55
CA LEU A 51 6.26 -13.61 1.96
C LEU A 51 5.38 -14.55 1.12
N ALA A 52 4.19 -14.91 1.60
CA ALA A 52 3.24 -15.75 0.88
C ALA A 52 2.80 -15.16 -0.46
N ARG A 53 2.86 -13.82 -0.59
CA ARG A 53 2.55 -13.06 -1.82
C ARG A 53 3.78 -12.79 -2.71
N GLY A 54 4.94 -13.39 -2.40
CA GLY A 54 6.19 -13.22 -3.14
C GLY A 54 6.99 -11.96 -2.75
N GLY A 55 6.75 -11.45 -1.54
CA GLY A 55 7.44 -10.31 -0.97
C GLY A 55 8.93 -10.56 -0.78
N HIS A 56 9.75 -9.60 -1.24
CA HIS A 56 11.20 -9.62 -1.05
C HIS A 56 11.79 -8.21 -0.84
N THR A 57 11.11 -7.15 -1.31
CA THR A 57 11.50 -5.75 -1.08
C THR A 57 10.41 -4.96 -0.37
N THR A 58 10.76 -4.17 0.64
CA THR A 58 9.87 -3.15 1.24
C THR A 58 10.21 -1.75 0.73
N PRO A 59 9.22 -0.84 0.60
CA PRO A 59 7.79 -1.08 0.79
C PRO A 59 7.20 -1.98 -0.31
N ALA A 60 6.08 -2.61 -0.03
CA ALA A 60 5.29 -3.34 -1.03
C ALA A 60 3.80 -3.10 -0.85
N LEU A 61 3.07 -2.89 -1.95
CA LEU A 61 1.64 -2.63 -1.95
C LEU A 61 0.92 -3.80 -2.61
N TRP A 62 0.00 -4.42 -1.88
CA TRP A 62 -0.94 -5.39 -2.41
C TRP A 62 -2.26 -4.70 -2.76
N ASP A 63 -2.75 -4.91 -3.98
CA ASP A 63 -3.99 -4.30 -4.47
C ASP A 63 -5.19 -5.26 -4.56
N GLY A 64 -5.07 -6.44 -3.94
CA GLY A 64 -6.06 -7.51 -4.07
C GLY A 64 -5.69 -8.56 -5.13
N THR A 65 -4.81 -8.22 -6.07
CA THR A 65 -4.44 -9.11 -7.19
C THR A 65 -2.92 -9.23 -7.37
N ARG A 66 -2.18 -8.13 -7.20
CA ARG A 66 -0.74 -8.05 -7.47
C ARG A 66 0.00 -7.35 -6.34
N LEU A 67 1.22 -7.83 -6.09
CA LEU A 67 2.18 -7.20 -5.18
C LEU A 67 3.14 -6.30 -5.96
N TYR A 68 3.05 -4.99 -5.73
CA TYR A 68 3.96 -3.98 -6.26
C TYR A 68 5.06 -3.73 -5.22
N GLN A 69 6.33 -3.83 -5.59
CA GLN A 69 7.44 -3.83 -4.63
C GLN A 69 8.46 -2.74 -4.95
N GLY A 70 9.00 -2.10 -3.91
CA GLY A 70 9.86 -0.92 -4.02
C GLY A 70 9.07 0.39 -4.05
N ALA A 71 9.69 1.47 -3.54
CA ALA A 71 9.01 2.75 -3.35
C ALA A 71 8.42 3.33 -4.64
N GLU A 72 9.14 3.26 -5.76
CA GLU A 72 8.68 3.79 -7.04
C GLU A 72 7.39 3.09 -7.52
N ALA A 73 7.38 1.76 -7.55
CA ALA A 73 6.23 0.98 -7.99
C ALA A 73 5.02 1.17 -7.06
N VAL A 74 5.27 1.25 -5.74
CA VAL A 74 4.24 1.54 -4.73
C VAL A 74 3.63 2.92 -4.95
N VAL A 75 4.45 3.97 -5.09
CA VAL A 75 3.97 5.35 -5.31
C VAL A 75 3.23 5.46 -6.64
N ALA A 76 3.74 4.85 -7.72
CA ALA A 76 3.06 4.85 -9.01
C ALA A 76 1.66 4.22 -8.92
N ARG A 77 1.51 3.12 -8.16
CA ARG A 77 0.21 2.48 -7.96
C ARG A 77 -0.73 3.33 -7.10
N LEU A 78 -0.23 3.94 -6.03
CA LEU A 78 -1.02 4.85 -5.20
C LEU A 78 -1.49 6.08 -6.00
N LEU A 79 -0.63 6.66 -6.85
CA LEU A 79 -0.99 7.77 -7.72
C LEU A 79 -2.13 7.39 -8.69
N ALA A 80 -2.11 6.18 -9.25
CA ALA A 80 -3.21 5.69 -10.08
C ALA A 80 -4.54 5.61 -9.31
N VAL A 81 -4.52 5.23 -8.03
CA VAL A 81 -5.71 5.19 -7.17
C VAL A 81 -6.25 6.60 -6.91
N VAL A 82 -5.36 7.57 -6.66
CA VAL A 82 -5.75 8.98 -6.49
C VAL A 82 -6.44 9.50 -7.75
N ASN A 83 -5.89 9.19 -8.94
CA ASN A 83 -6.45 9.67 -10.20
C ASN A 83 -7.83 9.06 -10.49
N LEU A 84 -8.01 7.75 -10.27
CA LEU A 84 -9.32 7.10 -10.40
C LEU A 84 -10.38 7.74 -9.49
N GLY A 85 -10.02 8.03 -8.24
CA GLY A 85 -10.96 8.69 -7.31
C GLY A 85 -11.38 10.11 -7.71
N ARG A 86 -10.61 10.78 -8.58
CA ARG A 86 -10.98 12.09 -9.15
C ARG A 86 -11.93 11.96 -10.32
N ASP A 87 -11.77 10.93 -11.15
CA ASP A 87 -12.61 10.71 -12.32
C ASP A 87 -14.04 10.26 -11.95
N ASP A 88 -14.21 9.68 -10.76
CA ASP A 88 -15.50 9.23 -10.21
C ASP A 88 -16.33 10.36 -9.53
N SER A 89 -15.81 11.60 -9.47
CA SER A 89 -16.42 12.75 -8.75
C SER A 89 -17.12 13.77 -9.66
#